data_AF-A0A2W1BBN6-F1
#
_entry.id   AF-A0A2W1BBN6-F1
#
_cell.length_a   1.000
_cell.length_b   1.000
_cell.length_c   1.000
_cell.angle_alpha   90.00
_cell.angle_beta   90.00
_cell.angle_gamma   90.00
#
_symmetry.space_group_name_H-M   'P 1'
#
loop_
_entity.id
_entity.type
_entity.pdbx_description
1 polymer ?
#
loop_
_entity_poly.entity_id
_entity_poly.type
_entity_poly.pdbx_seq_one_letter_code
_entity_poly.pdbx_strand_id
1 'polypeptide(L)' 'MGAMKPVSNNLVETCLRNILKEEEFKLNPKRGNGERGVDIIASKGGVSHYIEVIGAKKQGPARSKDFYERFFKLYRD' A
#
# COMPACT_ATOMS: atom_id res chain seq x y z
N MET A 1 15.33 13.36 22.05
CA MET A 1 14.54 13.01 20.85
C MET A 1 14.46 11.49 20.75
N GLY A 2 13.26 10.90 20.70
CA GLY A 2 13.09 9.46 20.56
C GLY A 2 13.60 8.96 19.21
N ALA A 3 14.13 7.75 19.15
CA ALA A 3 14.62 7.14 17.91
C ALA A 3 13.45 6.96 16.92
N MET A 4 13.52 7.62 15.77
CA MET A 4 12.56 7.44 14.68
C MET A 4 12.77 6.07 14.03
N LYS A 5 11.75 5.21 14.07
CA LYS A 5 11.78 3.87 13.47
C LYS A 5 10.99 3.86 12.16
N PRO A 6 11.51 3.23 11.09
CA PRO A 6 10.76 3.05 9.86
C PRO A 6 9.51 2.20 10.13
N VAL A 7 8.41 2.56 9.48
CA VAL A 7 7.14 1.82 9.54
C VAL A 7 7.07 0.87 8.35
N SER A 8 6.76 -0.40 8.61
CA SER A 8 6.64 -1.40 7.56
C SER A 8 5.41 -1.15 6.68
N ASN A 9 5.48 -1.52 5.39
CA ASN A 9 4.34 -1.41 4.47
C ASN A 9 3.11 -2.14 5.02
N ASN A 10 3.31 -3.31 5.66
CA ASN A 10 2.25 -4.08 6.28
C ASN A 10 1.50 -3.29 7.37
N LEU A 11 2.22 -2.52 8.20
CA LEU A 11 1.59 -1.70 9.24
C LEU A 11 0.84 -0.52 8.61
N VAL A 12 1.43 0.15 7.61
CA VAL A 12 0.78 1.24 6.87
C VAL A 12 -0.50 0.74 6.19
N GLU A 13 -0.44 -0.40 5.50
CA GLU A 13 -1.59 -0.99 4.81
C GLU A 13 -2.70 -1.36 5.79
N THR A 14 -2.34 -1.97 6.92
CA THR A 14 -3.31 -2.37 7.95
C THR A 14 -4.01 -1.14 8.54
N CYS A 15 -3.25 -0.09 8.84
CA CYS A 15 -3.80 1.17 9.34
C CYS A 15 -4.76 1.80 8.32
N LEU A 16 -4.35 1.91 7.05
CA LEU A 16 -5.18 2.48 6.00
C LEU A 16 -6.44 1.66 5.74
N ARG A 17 -6.36 0.32 5.73
CA ARG A 17 -7.54 -0.55 5.59
C ARG A 17 -8.54 -0.36 6.71
N ASN A 18 -8.10 -0.12 7.94
CA ASN A 18 -9.00 0.13 9.07
C ASN A 18 -9.75 1.45 8.88
N ILE A 19 -9.03 2.53 8.54
CA ILE A 19 -9.64 3.84 8.26
C ILE A 19 -10.65 3.72 7.11
N LEU A 20 -10.29 3.08 6.00
CA LEU A 20 -11.19 2.91 4.87
C LEU A 20 -12.44 2.08 5.21
N LYS A 21 -12.32 1.09 6.10
CA LYS A 21 -13.47 0.33 6.59
C LYS A 21 -14.39 1.17 7.49
N GLU A 22 -13.81 1.99 8.36
CA GLU A 22 -14.56 2.94 9.20
C GLU A 22 -15.32 3.95 8.33
N GLU A 23 -14.72 4.35 7.21
CA GLU A 23 -15.34 5.17 6.16
C GLU A 23 -16.25 4.38 5.20
N GLU A 24 -16.59 3.13 5.53
CA GLU A 24 -17.53 2.24 4.81
C GLU A 24 -17.14 1.89 3.37
N PHE A 25 -15.85 1.91 3.02
CA PHE A 25 -15.39 1.38 1.74
C PHE A 25 -15.41 -0.15 1.73
N LYS A 26 -15.83 -0.74 0.62
CA LYS A 26 -15.61 -2.17 0.33
C LYS A 26 -14.17 -2.36 -0.15
N LEU A 27 -13.45 -3.30 0.45
CA LEU A 27 -12.04 -3.54 0.16
C LEU A 27 -11.82 -4.91 -0.50
N ASN A 28 -10.83 -4.99 -1.39
CA ASN A 28 -10.29 -6.29 -1.82
C ASN A 28 -9.67 -7.06 -0.63
N PRO A 29 -9.61 -8.40 -0.69
CA PRO A 29 -8.84 -9.19 0.26
C PRO A 29 -7.38 -8.72 0.33
N LYS A 30 -6.78 -8.85 1.51
CA LYS A 30 -5.35 -8.58 1.68
C LYS A 30 -4.55 -9.61 0.90
N ARG A 31 -3.56 -9.13 0.15
CA ARG A 31 -2.72 -9.95 -0.72
C ARG A 31 -1.56 -10.57 0.06
N GLY A 32 -1.19 -11.79 -0.32
CA GLY A 32 0.01 -12.44 0.20
C GLY A 32 1.31 -11.84 -0.34
N ASN A 33 2.43 -12.20 0.30
CA ASN A 33 3.76 -11.84 -0.19
C ASN A 33 4.01 -12.43 -1.58
N GLY A 34 4.41 -11.57 -2.53
CA GLY A 34 4.76 -11.98 -3.89
C GLY A 34 3.59 -12.08 -4.87
N GLU A 35 2.36 -11.87 -4.41
CA GLU A 35 1.22 -11.69 -5.31
C GLU A 35 1.32 -10.39 -6.11
N ARG A 36 0.80 -10.40 -7.35
CA ARG A 36 0.92 -9.28 -8.30
C ARG A 36 -0.36 -8.49 -8.47
N GLY A 37 -0.26 -7.17 -8.43
CA GLY A 37 -1.35 -6.22 -8.66
C GLY A 37 -1.62 -5.38 -7.41
N VAL A 38 -2.67 -4.57 -7.46
CA VAL A 38 -2.88 -3.48 -6.49
C VAL A 38 -3.03 -3.97 -5.05
N ASP A 39 -2.34 -3.30 -4.12
CA ASP A 39 -2.38 -3.63 -2.69
C ASP A 39 -3.80 -3.48 -2.14
N ILE A 40 -4.42 -2.30 -2.32
CA ILE A 40 -5.79 -2.02 -1.88
C ILE A 40 -6.64 -1.49 -3.05
N ILE A 41 -7.78 -2.15 -3.28
CA ILE A 41 -8.88 -1.61 -4.09
C ILE A 41 -9.98 -1.23 -3.10
N ALA A 42 -10.33 0.05 -3.05
CA ALA A 42 -11.37 0.59 -2.16
C ALA A 42 -12.52 1.17 -2.98
N SER A 43 -13.74 0.66 -2.75
CA SER A 43 -14.93 1.04 -3.53
C SER A 43 -16.06 1.57 -2.64
N LYS A 44 -16.58 2.76 -2.97
CA LYS A 44 -17.76 3.37 -2.33
C LYS A 44 -18.49 4.26 -3.34
N GLY A 45 -19.83 4.24 -3.32
CA GLY A 45 -20.63 5.12 -4.18
C GLY A 45 -20.38 4.98 -5.70
N GLY A 46 -20.05 3.78 -6.18
CA GLY A 46 -19.76 3.55 -7.60
C GLY A 46 -18.37 3.98 -8.07
N VAL A 47 -17.54 4.52 -7.16
CA VAL A 47 -16.14 4.89 -7.43
C VAL A 47 -15.21 3.86 -6.81
N SER A 48 -14.13 3.52 -7.53
CA SER A 48 -13.06 2.64 -7.06
C SER A 48 -11.72 3.36 -7.08
N HIS A 49 -11.00 3.29 -5.97
CA HIS A 49 -9.64 3.80 -5.82
C HIS A 49 -8.65 2.64 -5.80
N TYR A 50 -7.60 2.74 -6.60
CA TYR A 50 -6.50 1.79 -6.67
C TYR A 50 -5.30 2.37 -5.92
N ILE A 51 -4.85 1.70 -4.87
CA ILE A 51 -3.89 2.24 -3.91
C ILE A 51 -2.71 1.28 -3.77
N GLU A 52 -1.50 1.80 -3.99
CA GLU A 52 -0.23 1.14 -3.67
C GLU A 52 0.31 1.65 -2.33
N VAL A 53 0.73 0.75 -1.44
CA VAL A 53 1.24 1.09 -0.12
C VAL A 53 2.76 1.00 -0.09
N ILE A 54 3.39 2.16 0.09
CA ILE A 54 4.86 2.30 0.14
C ILE A 54 5.25 2.81 1.53
N GLY A 55 5.85 1.93 2.34
CA GLY A 55 6.38 2.28 3.66
C GLY A 55 7.69 3.05 3.59
N ALA A 56 8.05 3.69 4.70
CA ALA A 56 9.30 4.43 4.82
C ALA A 56 10.47 3.47 5.12
N LYS A 57 11.54 3.55 4.33
CA LYS A 57 12.81 2.86 4.59
C LYS A 57 13.88 3.87 5.01
N LYS A 58 14.77 3.48 5.94
CA LYS A 58 15.88 4.33 6.41
C LYS A 58 16.87 4.70 5.30
N GLN A 59 17.02 3.84 4.29
CA GLN A 59 17.93 4.09 3.17
C GLN A 59 17.13 4.64 1.97
N GLY A 60 17.44 5.88 1.56
CA GLY A 60 16.81 6.56 0.43
C GLY A 60 16.80 5.77 -0.88
N PRO A 61 17.90 5.10 -1.28
CA PRO A 61 17.93 4.28 -2.49
C PRO A 61 16.93 3.12 -2.47
N ALA A 62 16.76 2.47 -1.32
CA ALA A 62 15.82 1.35 -1.17
C ALA A 62 14.35 1.81 -1.27
N ARG A 63 14.04 3.03 -0.79
CA ARG A 63 12.71 3.62 -0.95
C ARG A 63 12.41 3.96 -2.42
N SER A 64 13.38 4.57 -3.10
CA SER A 64 13.23 4.96 -4.51
C SER A 64 13.07 3.74 -5.40
N LYS A 65 13.84 2.68 -5.14
CA LYS A 65 13.72 1.40 -5.83
C LYS A 65 12.32 0.78 -5.66
N ASP A 66 11.82 0.67 -4.43
CA ASP A 66 10.46 0.13 -4.19
C ASP A 66 9.38 0.95 -4.91
N PHE A 67 9.50 2.28 -4.90
CA PHE A 67 8.58 3.16 -5.62
C PHE A 67 8.59 2.88 -7.12
N TYR A 68 9.77 2.86 -7.75
CA TYR A 68 9.88 2.60 -9.18
C TYR A 68 9.46 1.18 -9.56
N GLU A 69 9.83 0.17 -8.77
CA GLU A 69 9.39 -1.20 -9.02
C GLU A 69 7.86 -1.32 -8.91
N ARG A 70 7.23 -0.70 -7.91
CA ARG A 70 5.76 -0.70 -7.78
C ARG A 70 5.09 0.01 -8.96
N PHE A 71 5.61 1.18 -9.34
CA PHE A 71 5.02 2.00 -10.40
C PHE A 71 5.14 1.37 -11.79
N PHE A 72 6.27 0.73 -12.11
CA PHE A 72 6.51 0.15 -13.44
C PHE A 72 6.17 -1.34 -13.56
N LYS A 73 6.08 -2.10 -12.46
CA LYS A 73 5.76 -3.53 -12.50
C LYS A 73 4.26 -3.81 -12.59
N LEU A 74 3.41 -2.81 -12.37
CA LEU A 74 1.95 -2.88 -12.57
C LEU A 74 1.53 -3.06 -14.05
N TYR A 75 2.44 -2.81 -15.01
CA TYR A 75 2.11 -2.75 -16.45
C TYR A 75 2.76 -3.87 -17.30
N ARG A 76 2.85 -5.10 -16.80
CA ARG A 76 2.99 -6.25 -17.70
C ARG A 76 1.70 -7.03 -17.68
N ASP A 77 1.01 -6.95 -18.82
CA ASP A 77 -0.21 -7.66 -19.20
C ASP A 77 -0.19 -9.15 -18.80
#